data_AF-A0A958A8G0-F1
#
_entry.id   AF-A0A958A8G0-F1
#
_cell.length_a   1.000
_cell.length_b   1.000
_cell.length_c   1.000
_cell.angle_alpha   90.00
_cell.angle_beta   90.00
_cell.angle_gamma   90.00
#
_symmetry.space_group_name_H-M   'P 1'
#
loop_
_entity.id
_entity.type
_entity.pdbx_description
1 polymer ?
#
loop_
_entity_poly.entity_id
_entity_poly.type
_entity_poly.pdbx_seq_one_letter_code
_entity_poly.pdbx_strand_id
1 'polypeptide(L)'
;NPAEDIEPVDEQPACVDAILRSIQNQVIVPGLQNTELLTLTTSFSGTVGTATLDFSDNSMTLVLDNVPQPKTAPYEVKVNLWPDRTESVGYVQPDGNRKISTRVQFDEKLIAPIDYYYTLGLSYANMNMCNEARPWLLAALERDSSAYNPAWYGTRLCSIVDTPPTPLPTFTPAPE
;
A
#
# COMPACT_ATOMS: atom_id res chain seq x y z
N ASN A 1 -27.27 34.76 -38.07
CA ASN A 1 -26.87 34.01 -36.87
C ASN A 1 -26.36 32.65 -37.30
N PRO A 2 -25.05 32.48 -37.49
CA PRO A 2 -24.48 31.15 -37.57
C PRO A 2 -24.46 30.56 -36.15
N ALA A 3 -24.80 29.28 -36.05
CA ALA A 3 -24.66 28.48 -34.85
C ALA A 3 -23.16 28.25 -34.59
N GLU A 4 -22.70 28.56 -33.38
CA GLU A 4 -21.40 28.13 -32.89
C GLU A 4 -21.51 26.66 -32.50
N ASP A 5 -20.84 25.80 -33.28
CA ASP A 5 -20.48 24.45 -32.88
C ASP A 5 -19.51 24.55 -31.69
N ILE A 6 -19.97 24.16 -30.51
CA ILE A 6 -19.13 23.94 -29.34
C ILE A 6 -18.68 22.48 -29.40
N GLU A 7 -17.47 22.23 -29.91
CA GLU A 7 -16.82 20.94 -29.72
C GLU A 7 -16.47 20.76 -28.23
N PRO A 8 -16.74 19.60 -27.62
CA PRO A 8 -16.28 19.32 -26.27
C PRO A 8 -14.77 19.09 -26.32
N VAL A 9 -14.01 20.03 -25.76
CA VAL A 9 -12.58 19.88 -25.49
C VAL A 9 -12.44 18.86 -24.35
N ASP A 10 -12.42 17.59 -24.70
CA ASP A 10 -12.09 16.48 -23.80
C ASP A 10 -10.56 16.33 -23.72
N GLU A 11 -9.87 17.43 -23.43
CA GLU A 11 -8.44 17.41 -23.08
C GLU A 11 -8.36 17.06 -21.60
N GLN A 12 -8.25 15.76 -21.29
CA GLN A 12 -7.71 15.36 -19.99
C GLN A 12 -6.34 16.05 -19.83
N PRO A 13 -6.15 16.89 -18.80
CA PRO A 13 -4.90 17.62 -18.66
C PRO A 13 -3.77 16.61 -18.52
N ALA A 14 -2.68 16.77 -19.29
CA ALA A 14 -1.48 15.95 -19.17
C ALA A 14 -0.93 15.84 -17.72
N CYS A 15 -1.33 16.76 -16.84
CA CYS A 15 -1.11 16.72 -15.40
C CYS A 15 -1.83 15.56 -14.71
N VAL A 16 -3.09 15.27 -15.07
CA VAL A 16 -3.86 14.14 -14.53
C VAL A 16 -3.18 12.83 -14.88
N ASP A 17 -2.72 12.65 -16.11
CA ASP A 17 -1.96 11.45 -16.51
C ASP A 17 -0.61 11.30 -15.81
N ALA A 18 0.05 12.43 -15.50
CA ALA A 18 1.32 12.42 -14.77
C ALA A 18 1.11 12.13 -13.28
N ILE A 19 0.06 12.68 -12.68
CA ILE A 19 -0.35 12.40 -11.29
C ILE A 19 -0.87 10.97 -11.20
N LEU A 20 -1.66 10.49 -12.17
CA LEU A 20 -2.09 9.10 -12.24
C LEU A 20 -0.91 8.17 -12.38
N ARG A 21 0.06 8.47 -13.25
CA ARG A 21 1.32 7.71 -13.31
C ARG A 21 2.13 7.83 -12.04
N SER A 22 2.12 8.94 -11.32
CA SER A 22 2.87 9.08 -10.06
C SER A 22 2.20 8.30 -8.93
N ILE A 23 0.87 8.40 -8.79
CA ILE A 23 0.07 7.64 -7.84
C ILE A 23 0.15 6.18 -8.21
N GLN A 24 -0.01 5.81 -9.48
CA GLN A 24 0.23 4.47 -9.94
C GLN A 24 1.69 4.07 -9.68
N ASN A 25 2.72 4.84 -9.94
CA ASN A 25 4.09 4.42 -9.60
C ASN A 25 4.37 4.39 -8.08
N GLN A 26 3.50 4.97 -7.25
CA GLN A 26 3.54 4.92 -5.78
C GLN A 26 2.53 3.92 -5.15
N VAL A 27 1.51 3.48 -5.89
CA VAL A 27 0.38 2.62 -5.47
C VAL A 27 0.34 1.31 -6.26
N ILE A 28 0.73 1.33 -7.52
CA ILE A 28 1.40 0.21 -8.18
C ILE A 28 2.79 0.14 -7.54
N VAL A 29 2.98 -0.85 -6.67
CA VAL A 29 4.27 -1.55 -6.61
C VAL A 29 4.51 -2.04 -8.05
N PRO A 30 5.40 -1.44 -8.85
CA PRO A 30 5.62 -1.84 -10.24
C PRO A 30 6.18 -3.27 -10.21
N GLY A 31 5.31 -4.28 -10.29
CA GLY A 31 5.68 -5.65 -9.94
C GLY A 31 4.63 -6.51 -9.24
N LEU A 32 3.33 -6.18 -9.20
CA LEU A 32 2.27 -7.16 -8.91
C LEU A 32 2.07 -8.17 -10.08
N GLN A 33 3.19 -8.73 -10.54
CA GLN A 33 3.34 -10.06 -11.09
C GLN A 33 3.94 -10.94 -9.98
N ASN A 34 3.30 -11.02 -8.82
CA ASN A 34 3.52 -11.98 -7.71
C ASN A 34 4.96 -12.46 -7.39
N THR A 35 5.99 -11.64 -7.60
CA THR A 35 7.37 -11.99 -7.20
C THR A 35 8.19 -10.70 -7.09
N GLU A 36 8.31 -10.17 -5.87
CA GLU A 36 9.28 -9.12 -5.58
C GLU A 36 10.62 -9.81 -5.28
N LEU A 37 11.63 -9.57 -6.13
CA LEU A 37 12.94 -10.19 -5.97
C LEU A 37 13.71 -9.47 -4.86
N LEU A 38 13.60 -9.96 -3.62
CA LEU A 38 14.38 -9.47 -2.49
C LEU A 38 15.86 -9.86 -2.65
N THR A 39 16.72 -8.86 -2.81
CA THR A 39 18.18 -9.05 -2.92
C THR A 39 18.78 -9.39 -1.56
N LEU A 40 19.33 -10.61 -1.44
CA LEU A 40 19.96 -11.11 -0.22
C LEU A 40 21.30 -10.39 0.06
N THR A 41 21.45 -9.78 1.23
CA THR A 41 22.62 -8.97 1.66
C THR A 41 23.87 -9.78 2.00
N THR A 42 23.78 -11.11 1.98
CA THR A 42 24.95 -12.01 1.89
C THR A 42 24.74 -12.91 0.67
N SER A 43 25.43 -12.59 -0.42
CA SER A 43 25.39 -13.43 -1.62
C SER A 43 26.28 -14.64 -1.41
N PHE A 44 25.68 -15.74 -0.96
CA PHE A 44 26.29 -17.04 -1.19
C PHE A 44 26.32 -17.23 -2.71
N SER A 45 27.51 -17.34 -3.29
CA SER A 45 27.65 -17.52 -4.74
C SER A 45 26.87 -18.77 -5.17
N GLY A 46 25.79 -18.57 -5.94
CA GLY A 46 24.95 -19.66 -6.45
C GLY A 46 23.67 -19.96 -5.66
N THR A 47 23.40 -19.25 -4.55
CA THR A 47 22.06 -19.27 -3.95
C THR A 47 21.08 -18.56 -4.88
N VAL A 48 19.99 -19.24 -5.20
CA VAL A 48 18.87 -18.71 -5.98
C VAL A 48 17.60 -19.00 -5.22
N GLY A 49 16.54 -18.26 -5.51
CA GLY A 49 15.28 -18.51 -4.83
C GLY A 49 14.17 -17.59 -5.27
N THR A 50 13.02 -17.77 -4.65
CA THR A 50 11.80 -17.02 -4.87
C THR A 50 11.18 -16.65 -3.55
N ALA A 51 10.62 -15.44 -3.49
CA ALA A 51 9.74 -15.00 -2.42
C ALA A 51 8.38 -14.71 -3.03
N THR A 52 7.33 -15.29 -2.47
CA THR A 52 5.95 -15.12 -2.95
C THR A 52 5.10 -14.63 -1.80
N LEU A 53 4.48 -13.45 -1.97
CA LEU A 53 3.60 -12.83 -1.00
C LEU A 53 2.15 -13.16 -1.33
N ASP A 54 1.42 -13.70 -0.34
CA ASP A 54 -0.01 -13.98 -0.41
C ASP A 54 -0.75 -12.98 0.48
N PHE A 55 -1.52 -12.09 -0.16
CA PHE A 55 -2.31 -11.07 0.52
C PHE A 55 -3.63 -11.60 1.09
N SER A 56 -4.07 -12.80 0.68
CA SER A 56 -5.32 -13.38 1.18
C SER A 56 -5.18 -13.80 2.65
N ASP A 57 -4.00 -14.27 3.04
CA ASP A 57 -3.68 -14.65 4.41
C ASP A 57 -2.49 -13.90 5.01
N ASN A 58 -1.93 -12.90 4.31
CA ASN A 58 -0.79 -12.09 4.75
C ASN A 58 0.43 -12.95 5.11
N SER A 59 0.78 -13.89 4.24
CA SER A 59 1.95 -14.74 4.41
C SER A 59 2.92 -14.60 3.26
N MET A 60 4.20 -14.78 3.53
CA MET A 60 5.24 -14.87 2.51
C MET A 60 5.83 -16.28 2.51
N THR A 61 5.84 -16.93 1.35
CA THR A 61 6.58 -18.17 1.15
C THR A 61 7.96 -17.83 0.59
N LEU A 62 9.00 -18.29 1.27
CA LEU A 62 10.39 -18.14 0.86
C LEU A 62 10.96 -19.51 0.50
N VAL A 63 11.40 -19.65 -0.75
CA VAL A 63 12.08 -20.85 -1.26
C VAL A 63 13.47 -20.47 -1.74
N LEU A 64 14.49 -21.02 -1.11
CA LEU A 64 15.89 -20.81 -1.48
C LEU A 64 16.56 -22.15 -1.79
N ASP A 65 17.38 -22.18 -2.82
CA ASP A 65 18.20 -23.31 -3.24
C ASP A 65 19.68 -22.98 -3.09
N ASN A 66 20.51 -24.02 -2.93
CA ASN A 66 21.97 -23.92 -2.78
C ASN A 66 22.40 -23.06 -1.59
N VAL A 67 21.66 -23.10 -0.48
CA VAL A 67 22.03 -22.37 0.74
C VAL A 67 23.02 -23.21 1.55
N PRO A 68 24.23 -22.70 1.85
CA PRO A 68 25.20 -23.45 2.64
C PRO A 68 24.66 -23.81 4.03
N GLN A 69 25.08 -24.95 4.57
CA GLN A 69 24.73 -25.30 5.95
C GLN A 69 25.46 -24.37 6.94
N PRO A 70 24.76 -23.72 7.88
CA PRO A 70 25.41 -22.88 8.86
C PRO A 70 26.22 -23.72 9.85
N LYS A 71 27.39 -23.22 10.26
CA LYS A 71 28.30 -23.95 11.17
C LYS A 71 27.86 -23.95 12.63
N THR A 72 27.08 -22.95 13.04
CA THR A 72 26.78 -22.67 14.46
C THR A 72 25.33 -22.38 14.74
N ALA A 73 24.70 -21.46 14.00
CA ALA A 73 23.32 -21.03 14.26
C ALA A 73 22.49 -20.99 12.98
N PRO A 74 21.16 -21.23 13.05
CA PRO A 74 20.23 -20.97 11.96
C PRO A 74 20.40 -19.57 11.34
N TYR A 75 20.04 -19.44 10.06
CA TYR A 75 19.95 -18.14 9.42
C TYR A 75 18.75 -17.38 9.95
N GLU A 76 18.93 -16.10 10.26
CA GLU A 76 17.84 -15.19 10.59
C GLU A 76 17.25 -14.62 9.29
N VAL A 77 15.93 -14.67 9.15
CA VAL A 77 15.22 -14.03 8.04
C VAL A 77 14.77 -12.66 8.49
N LYS A 78 15.18 -11.63 7.75
CA LYS A 78 14.75 -10.24 7.97
C LYS A 78 14.02 -9.70 6.76
N VAL A 79 12.95 -8.97 7.01
CA VAL A 79 12.16 -8.28 5.98
C VAL A 79 12.33 -6.78 6.19
N ASN A 80 12.63 -6.06 5.12
CA ASN A 80 12.65 -4.60 5.11
C ASN A 80 11.31 -4.10 4.60
N LEU A 81 10.62 -3.34 5.43
CA LEU A 81 9.32 -2.75 5.17
C LEU A 81 9.48 -1.24 5.01
N TRP A 82 8.73 -0.66 4.09
CA TRP A 82 8.69 0.78 3.91
C TRP A 82 8.00 1.47 5.12
N PRO A 83 8.45 2.66 5.56
CA PRO A 83 9.52 3.48 4.99
C PRO A 83 10.95 3.05 5.36
N ASP A 84 11.17 2.50 6.55
CA ASP A 84 12.51 2.21 7.08
C ASP A 84 12.50 1.20 8.24
N ARG A 85 11.51 0.30 8.27
CA ARG A 85 11.38 -0.72 9.33
C ARG A 85 12.02 -2.03 8.87
N THR A 86 12.86 -2.63 9.70
CA THR A 86 13.34 -4.00 9.50
C THR A 86 12.75 -4.90 10.58
N GLU A 87 12.10 -5.98 10.17
CA GLU A 87 11.54 -6.99 11.08
C GLU A 87 12.28 -8.32 10.95
N SER A 88 12.52 -8.96 12.09
CA SER A 88 12.95 -10.36 12.13
C SER A 88 11.72 -11.24 12.11
N VAL A 89 11.64 -12.13 11.12
CA VAL A 89 10.45 -12.96 10.88
C VAL A 89 10.68 -14.43 11.18
N GLY A 90 11.85 -14.76 11.74
CA GLY A 90 12.18 -16.08 12.24
C GLY A 90 13.54 -16.59 11.79
N TYR A 91 13.77 -17.86 12.11
CA TYR A 91 15.03 -18.55 11.84
C TYR A 91 14.81 -19.76 10.94
N VAL A 92 15.72 -19.98 10.01
CA VAL A 92 15.67 -21.07 9.03
C VAL A 92 17.00 -21.80 8.92
N GLN A 93 16.93 -23.10 8.64
CA GLN A 93 18.09 -23.91 8.30
C GLN A 93 17.84 -24.63 6.97
N PRO A 94 18.86 -24.75 6.10
CA PRO A 94 18.73 -25.56 4.92
C PRO A 94 18.54 -27.03 5.28
N ASP A 95 17.80 -27.76 4.46
CA ASP A 95 17.67 -29.21 4.56
C ASP A 95 18.95 -29.93 4.07
N GLY A 96 18.90 -31.27 4.06
CA GLY A 96 20.01 -32.09 3.54
C GLY A 96 20.37 -31.82 2.07
N ASN A 97 19.45 -31.22 1.31
CA ASN A 97 19.62 -30.84 -0.09
C ASN A 97 20.03 -29.36 -0.26
N ARG A 98 20.36 -28.66 0.83
CA ARG A 98 20.70 -27.23 0.83
C ARG A 98 19.54 -26.34 0.38
N LYS A 99 18.31 -26.76 0.66
CA LYS A 99 17.10 -26.00 0.36
C LYS A 99 16.48 -25.43 1.62
N ILE A 100 15.96 -24.22 1.53
CA ILE A 100 15.08 -23.63 2.54
C ILE A 100 13.71 -23.48 1.91
N SER A 101 12.68 -23.97 2.60
CA SER A 101 11.28 -23.68 2.28
C SER A 101 10.60 -23.31 3.59
N THR A 102 10.22 -22.04 3.71
CA THR A 102 9.54 -21.54 4.91
C THR A 102 8.38 -20.65 4.53
N ARG A 103 7.38 -20.63 5.41
CA ARG A 103 6.26 -19.71 5.37
C ARG A 103 6.38 -18.75 6.54
N VAL A 104 6.49 -17.47 6.22
CA VAL A 104 6.51 -16.36 7.17
C VAL A 104 5.10 -15.80 7.26
N GLN A 105 4.57 -15.71 8.47
CA GLN A 105 3.30 -15.06 8.75
C GLN A 105 3.58 -13.67 9.31
N PHE A 106 2.93 -12.63 8.78
CA PHE A 106 3.03 -11.29 9.34
C PHE A 106 1.88 -11.08 10.34
N ASP A 107 2.21 -11.03 11.63
CA ASP A 107 1.23 -10.85 12.71
C ASP A 107 0.70 -9.40 12.78
N GLU A 108 1.52 -8.43 12.37
CA GLU A 108 1.18 -7.01 12.41
C GLU A 108 0.94 -6.44 11.01
N LYS A 109 -0.34 -6.23 10.67
CA LYS A 109 -0.74 -5.10 9.83
C LYS A 109 -0.51 -3.85 10.67
N LEU A 110 0.63 -3.17 10.54
CA LEU A 110 0.61 -1.75 10.84
C LEU A 110 -0.40 -1.15 9.86
N ILE A 111 -1.59 -0.85 10.37
CA ILE A 111 -2.61 -0.11 9.62
C ILE A 111 -1.90 1.16 9.16
N ALA A 112 -1.92 1.42 7.85
CA ALA A 112 -1.26 2.61 7.32
C ALA A 112 -1.75 3.84 8.11
N PRO A 113 -0.88 4.86 8.32
CA PRO A 113 -1.33 6.07 9.00
C PRO A 113 -2.56 6.62 8.28
N ILE A 114 -3.48 7.23 9.04
CA ILE A 114 -4.72 7.72 8.46
C ILE A 114 -4.50 8.67 7.27
N ASP A 115 -3.40 9.44 7.32
CA ASP A 115 -2.92 10.32 6.28
C ASP A 115 -2.74 9.64 4.93
N TYR A 116 -2.31 8.38 4.93
CA TYR A 116 -2.20 7.58 3.71
C TYR A 116 -3.56 7.43 3.02
N TYR A 117 -4.59 7.03 3.78
CA TYR A 117 -5.92 6.75 3.25
C TYR A 117 -6.60 8.01 2.70
N TYR A 118 -6.63 9.11 3.48
CA TYR A 118 -7.28 10.32 2.98
C TYR A 118 -6.48 10.99 1.87
N THR A 119 -5.15 10.92 1.87
CA THR A 119 -4.32 11.53 0.81
C THR A 119 -4.53 10.81 -0.52
N LEU A 120 -4.53 9.47 -0.49
CA LEU A 120 -4.77 8.67 -1.69
C LEU A 120 -6.20 8.87 -2.21
N GLY A 121 -7.19 8.81 -1.32
CA GLY A 121 -8.59 9.05 -1.67
C GLY A 121 -8.83 10.44 -2.25
N LEU A 122 -8.26 11.49 -1.64
CA LEU A 122 -8.34 12.86 -2.14
C LEU A 122 -7.66 13.00 -3.50
N SER A 123 -6.52 12.33 -3.71
CA SER A 123 -5.82 12.40 -4.98
C SER A 123 -6.70 11.85 -6.11
N TYR A 124 -7.31 10.68 -5.93
CA TYR A 124 -8.28 10.13 -6.89
C TYR A 124 -9.49 11.04 -7.11
N ALA A 125 -10.05 11.60 -6.03
CA ALA A 125 -11.20 12.50 -6.12
C ALA A 125 -10.88 13.76 -6.94
N ASN A 126 -9.70 14.37 -6.75
CA ASN A 126 -9.27 15.55 -7.52
C ASN A 126 -9.00 15.23 -9.00
N MET A 127 -8.82 13.96 -9.36
CA MET A 127 -8.69 13.49 -10.75
C MET A 127 -10.02 13.02 -11.34
N ASN A 128 -11.15 13.28 -10.67
CA ASN A 128 -12.50 12.79 -11.03
C ASN A 128 -12.61 11.25 -11.08
N MET A 129 -11.72 10.52 -10.43
CA MET A 129 -11.72 9.06 -10.35
C MET A 129 -12.46 8.60 -9.11
N CYS A 130 -13.77 8.86 -9.08
CA CYS A 130 -14.58 8.72 -7.88
C CYS A 130 -14.83 7.27 -7.46
N ASN A 131 -14.79 6.32 -8.39
CA ASN A 131 -14.91 4.90 -8.07
C ASN A 131 -13.68 4.40 -7.29
N GLU A 132 -12.50 4.87 -7.70
CA GLU A 132 -11.22 4.58 -7.06
C GLU A 132 -11.08 5.35 -5.74
N ALA A 133 -11.55 6.60 -5.68
CA ALA A 133 -11.48 7.41 -4.47
C ALA A 133 -12.32 6.84 -3.31
N ARG A 134 -13.51 6.32 -3.62
CA ARG A 134 -14.51 5.89 -2.62
C ARG A 134 -13.98 4.93 -1.55
N PRO A 135 -13.35 3.77 -1.87
CA PRO A 135 -12.87 2.85 -0.84
C PRO A 135 -11.83 3.49 0.09
N TRP A 136 -10.96 4.37 -0.42
CA TRP A 136 -9.94 5.03 0.39
C TRP A 136 -10.52 6.10 1.33
N LEU A 137 -11.43 6.92 0.81
CA LEU A 137 -12.09 7.97 1.60
C LEU A 137 -12.96 7.38 2.72
N LEU A 138 -13.70 6.30 2.44
CA LEU A 138 -14.50 5.62 3.45
C LEU A 138 -13.61 4.92 4.49
N ALA A 139 -12.51 4.28 4.06
CA ALA A 139 -11.54 3.69 4.98
C ALA A 139 -10.89 4.72 5.91
N ALA A 140 -10.65 5.94 5.43
CA ALA A 140 -10.17 7.04 6.27
C ALA A 140 -11.21 7.46 7.33
N LEU A 141 -12.48 7.59 6.94
CA LEU A 141 -13.57 7.99 7.85
C LEU A 141 -13.94 6.90 8.87
N GLU A 142 -13.77 5.63 8.52
CA GLU A 142 -13.91 4.51 9.46
C GLU A 142 -12.86 4.57 10.57
N ARG A 143 -11.65 5.05 10.26
CA ARG A 143 -10.52 5.15 11.20
C ARG A 143 -10.59 6.38 12.07
N ASP A 144 -10.92 7.53 11.47
CA ASP A 144 -11.19 8.76 12.20
C ASP A 144 -12.43 9.43 11.61
N SER A 145 -13.52 9.40 12.36
CA SER A 145 -14.74 10.08 11.97
C SER A 145 -14.73 11.56 12.33
N SER A 146 -13.67 12.12 12.91
CA SER A 146 -13.62 13.51 13.37
C SER A 146 -13.98 14.51 12.25
N ALA A 147 -14.57 15.64 12.65
CA ALA A 147 -14.98 16.69 11.70
C ALA A 147 -13.79 17.29 10.92
N TYR A 148 -12.57 17.11 11.42
CA TYR A 148 -11.33 17.62 10.84
C TYR A 148 -10.68 16.66 9.83
N ASN A 149 -11.20 15.43 9.68
CA ASN A 149 -10.67 14.48 8.71
C ASN A 149 -10.83 15.02 7.26
N PRO A 150 -9.75 15.21 6.49
CA PRO A 150 -9.82 15.70 5.12
C PRO A 150 -10.66 14.83 4.17
N ALA A 151 -10.88 13.55 4.49
CA ALA A 151 -11.71 12.66 3.69
C ALA A 151 -13.16 13.15 3.52
N TRP A 152 -13.66 13.95 4.47
CA TRP A 152 -14.96 14.63 4.34
C TRP A 152 -15.04 15.54 3.11
N TYR A 153 -13.93 16.14 2.71
CA TYR A 153 -13.89 16.96 1.51
C TYR A 153 -13.96 16.09 0.24
N GLY A 154 -13.19 15.01 0.18
CA GLY A 154 -13.20 14.08 -0.97
C GLY A 154 -14.55 13.42 -1.20
N THR A 155 -15.26 13.06 -0.13
CA THR A 155 -16.60 12.45 -0.24
C THR A 155 -17.64 13.42 -0.81
N ARG A 156 -17.51 14.72 -0.53
CA ARG A 156 -18.32 15.77 -1.17
C ARG A 156 -17.96 15.97 -2.63
N LEU A 157 -16.67 16.01 -2.98
CA LEU A 157 -16.22 16.11 -4.38
C LEU A 157 -16.81 15.00 -5.24
N CYS A 158 -16.84 13.77 -4.72
CA CYS A 158 -17.33 12.60 -5.43
C CYS A 158 -18.80 12.24 -5.17
N SER A 159 -19.53 13.06 -4.41
CA SER A 159 -20.93 12.79 -4.03
C SER A 159 -21.18 11.35 -3.54
N ILE A 160 -20.32 10.86 -2.63
CA ILE A 160 -20.37 9.48 -2.16
C ILE A 160 -21.59 9.28 -1.27
N VAL A 161 -22.55 8.47 -1.74
CA VAL A 161 -23.88 8.30 -1.12
C VAL A 161 -23.83 7.60 0.24
N ASP A 162 -22.86 6.70 0.45
CA ASP A 162 -22.71 5.93 1.68
C ASP A 162 -21.82 6.61 2.73
N THR A 163 -21.59 7.92 2.58
CA THR A 163 -20.79 8.65 3.55
C THR A 163 -21.59 8.82 4.84
N PRO A 164 -21.03 8.49 6.03
CA PRO A 164 -21.70 8.78 7.29
C PRO A 164 -21.99 10.29 7.42
N PRO A 165 -22.94 10.71 8.27
CA PRO A 165 -23.18 12.14 8.48
C PRO A 165 -21.92 12.80 9.06
N THR A 166 -21.47 13.91 8.46
CA THR A 166 -20.33 14.68 8.98
C THR A 166 -20.65 15.16 10.39
N PRO A 167 -19.83 14.85 11.40
CA PRO A 167 -20.10 15.32 12.75
C PRO A 167 -19.92 16.83 12.82
N LEU A 168 -20.74 17.46 13.64
CA LEU A 168 -20.56 18.88 13.97
C LEU A 168 -19.29 19.03 14.82
N PRO A 169 -18.44 20.04 14.56
CA PRO A 169 -17.29 20.30 15.41
C PRO A 169 -17.79 20.61 16.83
N THR A 170 -17.37 19.81 17.79
CA THR A 170 -17.64 20.08 19.20
C THR A 170 -16.56 21.03 19.70
N PHE A 171 -16.87 22.33 19.76
CA PHE A 171 -15.97 23.29 20.39
C PHE A 171 -16.07 23.13 21.91
N THR A 172 -15.02 22.58 22.53
CA THR A 172 -14.85 22.69 23.98
C THR A 172 -14.35 24.11 24.26
N PRO A 173 -15.12 24.95 24.98
CA PRO A 173 -14.62 26.27 25.36
C PRO A 173 -13.36 26.13 26.22
N ALA A 174 -12.40 27.04 26.05
CA ALA A 174 -11.21 27.07 26.88
C ALA A 174 -11.59 27.27 28.36
N PRO A 175 -10.88 26.65 29.31
CA PRO A 175 -11.11 26.92 30.73
C PRO A 175 -10.84 28.40 31.01
N GLU A 176 -11.75 29.04 31.75
CA GLU A 176 -11.63 30.44 32.23
C GLU A 176 -10.42 30.63 33.15
#